data_AF-A0A540N703-F1
#
_entry.id   AF-A0A540N703-F1
#
_cell.length_a   1.000
_cell.length_b   1.000
_cell.length_c   1.000
_cell.angle_alpha   90.00
_cell.angle_beta   90.00
_cell.angle_gamma   90.00
#
_symmetry.space_group_name_H-M   'P 1'
#
loop_
_entity.id
_entity.type
_entity.pdbx_description
1 polymer ?
#
loop_
_entity_poly.entity_id
_entity_poly.type
_entity_poly.pdbx_seq_one_letter_code
_entity_poly.pdbx_strand_id
1 'polypeptide(L)'
;MTLFGFPESVGKSKKLSPKKMFRVLDLYQAVSDLWPEIESIFSFESTFTVRSLAVNSLLKLGEAFRSMLEEFESAIQKETSKTPVLVGGVDPPEPTHGSIESTRGTKSLSQSERVDGICD
;
A
#
# COMPACT_ATOMS: atom_id res chain seq x y z
N MET A 1 16.05 -29.82 17.72
CA MET A 1 14.87 -29.92 16.84
C MET A 1 14.36 -28.53 16.52
N THR A 2 14.67 -27.97 15.34
CA THR A 2 14.39 -26.55 15.01
C THR A 2 13.53 -26.37 13.75
N LEU A 3 12.79 -27.40 13.31
CA LEU A 3 11.97 -27.33 12.08
C LEU A 3 10.97 -26.17 12.09
N PHE A 4 10.43 -25.83 13.26
CA PHE A 4 9.45 -24.75 13.46
C PHE A 4 10.09 -23.43 13.98
N GLY A 5 11.43 -23.33 13.94
CA GLY A 5 12.16 -22.13 14.40
C GLY A 5 12.37 -21.06 13.31
N PHE A 6 11.97 -21.31 12.07
CA PHE A 6 12.18 -20.36 10.95
C PHE A 6 11.31 -19.09 10.95
N PRO A 7 10.08 -19.01 11.53
CA PRO A 7 9.22 -17.83 11.40
C PRO A 7 9.87 -16.55 11.92
N GLU A 8 10.68 -16.67 12.98
CA GLU A 8 11.41 -15.59 13.64
C GLU A 8 12.51 -14.97 12.75
N SER A 9 12.96 -15.70 11.73
CA SER A 9 13.96 -15.23 10.76
C SER A 9 13.36 -14.45 9.59
N VAL A 10 12.09 -14.72 9.23
CA VAL A 10 11.47 -14.18 8.01
C VAL A 10 11.09 -12.71 8.17
N GLY A 11 10.71 -12.30 9.40
CA GLY A 11 10.24 -10.95 9.74
C GLY A 11 11.32 -9.89 9.96
N LYS A 12 12.63 -10.22 9.92
CA LYS A 12 13.70 -9.27 10.31
C LYS A 12 14.31 -8.46 9.16
N SER A 13 13.84 -8.61 7.92
CA SER A 13 14.47 -7.91 6.79
C SER A 13 13.96 -6.49 6.62
N LYS A 14 14.89 -5.54 6.50
CA LYS A 14 14.64 -4.10 6.33
C LYS A 14 13.98 -3.67 5.02
N LYS A 15 13.74 -4.60 4.08
CA LYS A 15 13.15 -4.29 2.76
C LYS A 15 11.93 -5.16 2.52
N LEU A 16 10.75 -4.53 2.56
CA LEU A 16 9.52 -5.11 2.06
C LEU A 16 9.65 -5.48 0.59
N SER A 17 9.14 -6.65 0.23
CA SER A 17 8.99 -7.06 -1.16
C SER A 17 7.76 -7.96 -1.27
N PRO A 18 6.93 -7.80 -2.31
CA PRO A 18 5.82 -8.71 -2.57
C PRO A 18 6.26 -10.18 -2.57
N LYS A 19 7.46 -10.48 -3.11
CA LYS A 19 8.03 -11.84 -3.12
C LYS A 19 8.19 -12.43 -1.71
N LYS A 20 8.49 -11.61 -0.71
CA LYS A 20 8.59 -12.05 0.69
C LYS A 20 7.23 -12.33 1.31
N MET A 21 6.23 -11.52 1.00
CA MET A 21 4.85 -11.72 1.47
C MET A 21 4.30 -13.04 0.93
N PHE A 22 4.45 -13.29 -0.37
CA PHE A 22 4.07 -14.58 -0.97
C PHE A 22 4.81 -15.74 -0.31
N ARG A 23 6.11 -15.62 -0.05
CA ARG A 23 6.86 -16.70 0.62
C ARG A 23 6.35 -17.01 2.02
N VAL A 24 5.90 -16.00 2.78
CA VAL A 24 5.28 -16.22 4.11
C VAL A 24 3.92 -16.90 3.97
N LEU A 25 3.11 -16.50 3.00
CA LEU A 25 1.84 -17.16 2.70
C LEU A 25 2.02 -18.61 2.27
N ASP A 26 2.94 -18.88 1.33
CA ASP A 26 3.26 -20.24 0.86
C ASP A 26 3.63 -21.15 2.04
N LEU A 27 4.37 -20.61 2.99
CA LEU A 27 4.83 -21.35 4.16
C LEU A 27 3.73 -21.54 5.21
N TYR A 28 2.89 -20.53 5.42
CA TYR A 28 1.69 -20.65 6.24
C TYR A 28 0.76 -21.73 5.68
N GLN A 29 0.53 -21.71 4.37
CA GLN A 29 -0.31 -22.69 3.67
C GLN A 29 0.27 -24.10 3.81
N ALA A 30 1.56 -24.28 3.50
CA ALA A 30 2.20 -25.59 3.58
C ALA A 30 2.12 -26.21 4.99
N VAL A 31 2.32 -25.41 6.05
CA VAL A 31 2.20 -25.91 7.43
C VAL A 31 0.73 -26.19 7.80
N SER A 32 -0.21 -25.38 7.30
CA SER A 32 -1.65 -25.58 7.54
C SER A 32 -2.16 -26.86 6.85
N ASP A 33 -1.72 -27.12 5.61
CA ASP A 33 -2.09 -28.31 4.84
C ASP A 33 -1.58 -29.60 5.51
N LEU A 34 -0.40 -29.53 6.13
CA LEU A 34 0.20 -30.64 6.87
C LEU A 34 -0.33 -30.77 8.30
N TRP A 35 -1.13 -29.82 8.79
CA TRP A 35 -1.59 -29.81 10.18
C TRP A 35 -2.30 -31.10 10.61
N PRO A 36 -3.23 -31.68 9.84
CA PRO A 36 -3.89 -32.94 10.23
C PRO A 36 -2.90 -34.11 10.38
N GLU A 37 -1.87 -34.14 9.53
CA GLU A 37 -0.84 -35.17 9.55
C GLU A 37 0.10 -34.98 10.75
N ILE A 38 0.46 -33.72 11.07
CA ILE A 38 1.19 -33.36 12.28
C ILE A 38 0.41 -33.79 13.54
N GLU A 39 -0.90 -33.53 13.59
CA GLU A 39 -1.73 -33.97 14.72
C GLU A 39 -1.80 -35.49 14.86
N SER A 40 -1.92 -36.19 13.73
CA SER A 40 -1.97 -37.65 13.70
C SER A 40 -0.65 -38.28 14.15
N ILE A 41 0.49 -37.83 13.59
CA ILE A 41 1.83 -38.37 13.89
C ILE A 41 2.23 -38.06 15.34
N PHE A 42 1.96 -36.85 15.82
CA PHE A 42 2.37 -36.37 17.15
C PHE A 42 1.20 -36.35 18.16
N SER A 43 0.34 -37.36 18.08
CA SER A 43 -0.89 -37.48 18.88
C SER A 43 -0.65 -37.73 20.38
N PHE A 44 0.53 -38.20 20.77
CA PHE A 44 0.88 -38.48 22.16
C PHE A 44 1.24 -37.21 22.96
N GLU A 45 1.06 -37.28 24.28
CA GLU A 45 1.40 -36.19 25.19
C GLU A 45 2.92 -35.91 25.22
N SER A 46 3.75 -36.95 25.12
CA SER A 46 5.21 -36.82 25.03
C SER A 46 5.66 -36.02 23.79
N THR A 47 4.81 -35.93 22.78
CA THR A 47 5.06 -35.19 21.54
C THR A 47 4.30 -33.86 21.45
N PHE A 48 3.60 -33.45 22.51
CA PHE A 48 2.83 -32.20 22.57
C PHE A 48 3.65 -30.97 22.14
N THR A 49 4.92 -30.89 22.54
CA THR A 49 5.81 -29.79 22.17
C THR A 49 5.92 -29.60 20.66
N VAL A 50 5.90 -30.67 19.86
CA VAL A 50 5.98 -30.56 18.40
C VAL A 50 4.74 -29.91 17.83
N ARG A 51 3.55 -30.35 18.27
CA ARG A 51 2.26 -29.73 17.88
C ARG A 51 2.21 -28.26 18.31
N SER A 52 2.62 -27.97 19.54
CA SER A 52 2.67 -26.60 20.06
C SER A 52 3.58 -25.68 19.23
N LEU A 53 4.77 -26.16 18.84
CA LEU A 53 5.69 -25.40 17.99
C LEU A 53 5.15 -25.16 16.58
N ALA A 54 4.44 -26.13 16.00
CA ALA A 54 3.78 -25.99 14.71
C ALA A 54 2.68 -24.93 14.75
N VAL A 55 1.80 -24.96 15.76
CA VAL A 55 0.76 -23.92 15.96
C VAL A 55 1.40 -22.55 16.17
N ASN A 56 2.42 -22.46 17.03
CA ASN A 56 3.12 -21.20 17.28
C ASN A 56 3.74 -20.65 15.99
N SER A 57 4.24 -21.52 15.12
CA SER A 57 4.77 -21.12 13.81
C SER A 57 3.71 -20.54 12.89
N LEU A 58 2.53 -21.18 12.81
CA LEU A 58 1.40 -20.66 12.04
C LEU A 58 0.98 -19.27 12.52
N LEU A 59 0.88 -19.08 13.85
CA LEU A 59 0.56 -17.79 14.44
C LEU A 59 1.59 -16.72 14.06
N LYS A 60 2.88 -17.01 14.23
CA LYS A 60 3.97 -16.08 13.88
C LYS A 60 4.02 -15.76 12.38
N LEU A 61 3.74 -16.72 11.51
CA LEU A 61 3.65 -16.47 10.06
C LEU A 61 2.48 -15.56 9.71
N GLY A 62 1.31 -15.79 10.31
CA GLY A 62 0.13 -14.93 10.12
C GLY A 62 0.32 -13.52 10.68
N GLU A 63 1.01 -13.37 11.81
CA GLU A 63 1.45 -12.06 12.33
C GLU A 63 2.41 -11.36 11.37
N ALA A 64 3.45 -12.06 10.91
CA ALA A 64 4.40 -11.49 9.96
C ALA A 64 3.73 -11.04 8.65
N PHE A 65 2.76 -11.81 8.13
CA PHE A 65 2.01 -11.43 6.95
C PHE A 65 1.19 -10.15 7.16
N ARG A 66 0.48 -10.05 8.30
CA ARG A 66 -0.29 -8.85 8.66
C ARG A 66 0.59 -7.62 8.80
N SER A 67 1.72 -7.73 9.51
CA SER A 67 2.67 -6.61 9.64
C SER A 67 3.24 -6.17 8.29
N MET A 68 3.52 -7.11 7.37
CA MET A 68 3.97 -6.74 6.02
C MET A 68 2.88 -6.02 5.21
N LEU A 69 1.60 -6.36 5.42
CA LEU A 69 0.47 -5.69 4.77
C LEU A 69 0.28 -4.26 5.29
N GLU A 70 0.37 -4.07 6.61
CA GLU A 70 0.31 -2.75 7.25
C GLU A 70 1.44 -1.82 6.76
N GLU A 71 2.67 -2.36 6.66
CA GLU A 71 3.82 -1.61 6.17
C GLU A 71 3.69 -1.31 4.66
N PHE A 72 3.10 -2.22 3.87
CA PHE A 72 2.77 -1.99 2.47
C PHE A 72 1.73 -0.88 2.28
N GLU A 73 0.65 -0.90 3.06
CA GLU A 73 -0.38 0.15 3.05
C GLU A 73 0.22 1.52 3.41
N SER A 74 1.04 1.56 4.46
CA SER A 74 1.75 2.77 4.90
C SER A 74 2.67 3.32 3.80
N ALA A 75 3.34 2.44 3.05
CA ALA A 75 4.19 2.83 1.93
C ALA A 75 3.38 3.47 0.79
N ILE A 76 2.21 2.91 0.44
CA ILE A 76 1.31 3.47 -0.58
C ILE A 76 0.83 4.86 -0.16
N GLN A 77 0.30 5.00 1.06
CA GLN A 77 -0.19 6.30 1.56
C GLN A 77 0.91 7.36 1.49
N LYS A 78 2.14 7.01 1.89
CA LYS A 78 3.29 7.91 1.84
C LYS A 78 3.75 8.27 0.42
N GLU A 79 3.55 7.41 -0.58
CA GLU A 79 3.82 7.74 -1.98
C GLU A 79 2.78 8.69 -2.56
N THR A 80 1.50 8.47 -2.25
CA THR A 80 0.40 9.35 -2.72
C THR A 80 0.51 10.78 -2.17
N SER A 81 0.99 10.99 -0.94
CA SER A 81 1.23 12.33 -0.38
C SER A 81 2.40 13.11 -0.99
N LYS A 82 3.24 12.49 -1.84
CA LYS A 82 4.41 13.16 -2.46
C LYS A 82 4.17 13.65 -3.89
N THR A 83 2.93 13.70 -4.34
CA THR A 83 2.62 14.30 -5.65
C THR A 83 2.09 15.73 -5.46
N PRO A 84 2.94 16.77 -5.39
CA PRO A 84 2.51 18.06 -5.87
C PRO A 84 2.40 17.91 -7.38
N VAL A 85 1.16 17.85 -7.89
CA VAL A 85 0.91 18.04 -9.32
C VAL A 85 1.34 19.46 -9.64
N LEU A 86 2.60 19.62 -10.03
CA LEU A 86 3.15 20.81 -10.66
C LEU A 86 3.42 20.43 -12.11
N VAL A 87 2.37 20.05 -12.82
CA VAL A 87 2.34 19.99 -14.28
C VAL A 87 1.28 20.98 -14.71
N GLY A 88 1.72 22.24 -14.77
CA GLY A 88 1.17 23.18 -15.73
C GLY A 88 1.47 22.63 -17.12
N GLY A 89 0.47 21.98 -17.71
CA GLY A 89 0.39 21.69 -19.14
C GLY A 89 -0.90 22.33 -19.61
N VAL A 90 -0.78 23.48 -20.26
CA VAL A 90 -1.86 24.24 -20.85
C VAL A 90 -2.34 23.46 -22.07
N ASP A 91 -3.35 22.60 -21.93
CA ASP A 91 -4.14 22.19 -23.08
C ASP A 91 -5.01 23.38 -23.49
N PRO A 92 -4.88 23.92 -24.73
CA PRO A 92 -5.74 25.01 -25.19
C PRO A 92 -7.18 24.48 -25.33
N PRO A 93 -8.20 25.27 -24.98
CA PRO A 93 -9.59 24.84 -25.15
C PRO A 93 -9.90 24.63 -26.64
N GLU A 94 -10.29 23.41 -26.99
CA GLU A 94 -10.89 23.05 -28.27
C GLU A 94 -12.18 23.87 -28.49
N PRO A 95 -12.35 24.58 -29.61
CA PRO A 95 -13.55 25.38 -29.86
C PRO A 95 -14.65 24.50 -30.46
N THR A 96 -15.41 23.80 -29.61
CA THR A 96 -16.72 23.26 -30.03
C THR A 96 -17.72 24.40 -30.12
N HIS A 97 -18.10 24.70 -31.37
CA HIS A 97 -19.23 25.55 -31.74
C HIS A 97 -20.52 25.14 -31.03
N GLY A 98 -21.23 26.14 -30.49
CA GLY A 98 -22.70 26.20 -30.55
C GLY A 98 -23.47 26.02 -29.24
N SER A 99 -24.05 27.14 -28.77
CA SER A 99 -25.30 27.25 -28.00
C SER A 99 -25.21 26.84 -26.52
N ILE A 100 -25.62 27.60 -25.51
CA ILE A 100 -26.77 28.51 -25.36
C ILE A 100 -26.55 29.46 -24.17
N GLU A 101 -27.08 30.65 -24.36
CA GLU A 101 -27.42 31.74 -23.45
C GLU A 101 -27.81 31.34 -22.00
N SER A 102 -27.22 32.03 -21.01
CA SER A 102 -27.88 32.30 -19.73
C SER A 102 -27.33 33.57 -19.07
N THR A 103 -28.08 34.65 -19.27
CA THR A 103 -28.08 35.93 -18.53
C THR A 103 -27.86 35.81 -17.02
N ARG A 104 -27.05 36.71 -16.43
CA ARG A 104 -27.46 37.70 -15.39
C ARG A 104 -26.27 38.46 -14.79
N GLY A 105 -26.30 39.79 -14.95
CA GLY A 105 -25.89 40.81 -13.96
C GLY A 105 -24.40 41.17 -13.88
N THR A 106 -23.95 42.28 -14.45
CA THR A 106 -23.94 43.68 -13.93
C THR A 106 -22.52 44.12 -13.51
N LYS A 107 -21.99 45.10 -14.26
CA LYS A 107 -21.09 46.24 -13.89
C LYS A 107 -19.96 45.97 -12.87
N SER A 108 -18.70 46.33 -13.12
CA SER A 108 -18.29 47.73 -13.35
C SER A 108 -16.90 47.82 -13.98
N LEU A 109 -16.82 48.77 -14.90
CA LEU A 109 -15.64 49.44 -15.43
C LEU A 109 -14.80 50.05 -14.31
N SER A 110 -13.49 49.88 -14.35
CA SER A 110 -12.54 50.87 -13.83
C SER A 110 -11.30 50.84 -14.71
N GLN A 111 -11.34 51.73 -15.69
CA GLN A 111 -10.24 52.11 -16.55
C GLN A 111 -9.32 53.01 -15.70
N SER A 112 -8.10 52.57 -15.41
CA SER A 112 -7.07 53.44 -14.85
C SER A 112 -6.12 53.79 -15.99
N GLU A 113 -6.27 55.01 -16.51
CA GLU A 113 -5.26 55.69 -17.30
C GLU A 113 -3.93 55.67 -16.56
N ARG A 114 -2.84 55.36 -17.28
CA ARG A 114 -1.52 55.87 -16.92
C ARG A 114 -0.87 56.42 -18.18
N VAL A 115 -0.84 57.74 -18.20
CA VAL A 115 -0.02 58.63 -19.01
C VAL A 115 1.46 58.24 -18.88
N ASP A 116 2.20 58.33 -20.00
CA ASP A 116 3.61 58.75 -20.14
C ASP A 116 4.00 58.38 -21.60
N GLY A 117 4.20 59.26 -22.59
CA GLY A 117 4.67 60.63 -22.53
C GLY A 117 6.19 60.64 -22.48
N ILE A 118 6.88 60.52 -23.62
CA ILE A 118 8.23 61.07 -23.86
C ILE A 118 8.45 61.13 -25.39
N CYS A 119 8.58 62.37 -25.87
CA CYS A 119 9.23 62.73 -27.12
C CYS A 119 10.71 63.01 -26.80
N ASP A 120 11.62 62.43 -27.58
CA ASP A 120 12.74 63.08 -28.29
C ASP A 120 13.51 62.01 -29.08
#